data_AF-A0A9E0RTW0-F1
#
_entry.id   AF-A0A9E0RTW0-F1
#
_cell.length_a   1.000
_cell.length_b   1.000
_cell.length_c   1.000
_cell.angle_alpha   90.00
_cell.angle_beta   90.00
_cell.angle_gamma   90.00
#
_symmetry.space_group_name_H-M   'P 1'
#
loop_
_entity.id
_entity.type
_entity.pdbx_description
1 polymer ?
#
loop_
_entity_poly.entity_id
_entity_poly.type
_entity_poly.pdbx_seq_one_letter_code
_entity_poly.pdbx_strand_id
1 'polypeptide(L)'
;MSVHAIEAEAMFRRIAERCDLSLVRDDDEDAPLFTLTTKDGAGDPVTLGLQNTDELTFSVGAFWASFFPYETVQGLFEKAVLGWFGGQTRLACHWRGRKLVRIDMQVRLKHGAWQRIYTEYLTWRLPILSFRTTYRTHTAPDPSL
;
A
#
# COMPACT_ATOMS: atom_id res chain seq x y z
N MET A 1 -5.17 -24.66 -0.39
CA MET A 1 -5.27 -23.22 -0.66
C MET A 1 -6.70 -22.80 -0.34
N SER A 2 -6.92 -21.78 0.49
CA SER A 2 -8.28 -21.31 0.83
C SER A 2 -8.94 -20.60 -0.37
N VAL A 3 -10.26 -20.41 -0.33
CA VAL A 3 -10.98 -19.63 -1.35
C VAL A 3 -10.41 -18.21 -1.45
N HIS A 4 -10.24 -17.53 -0.31
CA HIS A 4 -9.64 -16.19 -0.27
C HIS A 4 -8.23 -16.14 -0.87
N ALA A 5 -7.41 -17.19 -0.71
CA ALA A 5 -6.06 -17.22 -1.29
C ALA A 5 -6.11 -17.26 -2.82
N ILE A 6 -7.04 -18.02 -3.40
CA ILE A 6 -7.25 -18.07 -4.84
C ILE A 6 -7.77 -16.71 -5.35
N GLU A 7 -8.73 -16.11 -4.64
CA GLU A 7 -9.32 -14.83 -5.02
C GLU A 7 -8.34 -13.66 -4.87
N ALA A 8 -7.52 -13.65 -3.80
CA ALA A 8 -6.45 -12.69 -3.59
C ALA A 8 -5.39 -12.79 -4.68
N GLU A 9 -4.92 -14.00 -5.01
CA GLU A 9 -3.96 -14.19 -6.09
C GLU A 9 -4.53 -13.72 -7.44
N ALA A 10 -5.79 -14.06 -7.74
CA ALA A 10 -6.46 -13.58 -8.95
C ALA A 10 -6.56 -12.04 -8.97
N MET A 11 -6.86 -11.41 -7.84
CA MET A 11 -6.86 -9.95 -7.69
C MET A 11 -5.48 -9.34 -7.95
N PHE A 12 -4.42 -9.90 -7.37
CA PHE A 12 -3.06 -9.41 -7.57
C PHE A 12 -2.61 -9.53 -9.04
N ARG A 13 -2.97 -10.63 -9.72
CA ARG A 13 -2.74 -10.80 -11.16
C ARG A 13 -3.47 -9.75 -11.99
N ARG A 14 -4.76 -9.50 -11.72
CA ARG A 14 -5.53 -8.43 -12.39
C ARG A 14 -4.91 -7.05 -12.19
N ILE A 15 -4.43 -6.74 -10.99
CA ILE A 15 -3.73 -5.49 -10.70
C ILE A 15 -2.46 -5.39 -11.55
N ALA A 16 -1.64 -6.45 -11.56
CA ALA A 16 -0.41 -6.48 -12.33
C ALA A 16 -0.66 -6.26 -13.82
N GLU A 17 -1.62 -6.99 -14.40
CA GLU A 17 -2.01 -6.85 -15.80
C GLU A 17 -2.51 -5.43 -16.13
N ARG A 18 -3.39 -4.87 -15.29
CA ARG A 18 -3.99 -3.55 -15.51
C ARG A 18 -2.99 -2.40 -15.39
N CYS A 19 -1.95 -2.56 -14.57
CA CYS A 19 -0.92 -1.56 -14.34
C CYS A 19 0.39 -1.84 -15.11
N ASP A 20 0.40 -2.84 -15.99
CA ASP A 20 1.58 -3.29 -16.74
C ASP A 20 2.80 -3.61 -15.86
N LEU A 21 2.57 -4.28 -14.73
CA LEU A 21 3.59 -4.62 -13.73
C LEU A 21 4.08 -6.07 -13.89
N SER A 22 5.31 -6.30 -13.43
CA SER A 22 5.82 -7.65 -13.18
C SER A 22 5.30 -8.13 -11.82
N LEU A 23 4.77 -9.36 -11.78
CA LEU A 23 4.32 -10.02 -10.57
C LEU A 23 5.22 -11.23 -10.31
N VAL A 24 5.94 -11.21 -9.20
CA VAL A 24 6.75 -12.35 -8.73
C VAL A 24 6.13 -12.89 -7.46
N ARG A 25 5.83 -14.19 -7.45
CA ARG A 25 5.36 -14.89 -6.26
C ARG A 25 6.58 -15.39 -5.48
N ASP A 26 6.58 -15.17 -4.18
CA ASP A 26 7.53 -15.76 -3.26
C ASP A 26 6.89 -16.99 -2.61
N ASP A 27 7.50 -18.15 -2.84
CA ASP A 27 7.04 -19.45 -2.36
C ASP A 27 7.83 -19.95 -1.13
N ASP A 28 8.86 -19.21 -0.70
CA ASP A 28 9.71 -19.58 0.46
C ASP A 28 9.12 -19.12 1.80
N GLU A 29 8.02 -18.37 1.78
CA GLU A 29 7.35 -17.80 2.96
C GLU A 29 6.15 -18.65 3.40
N ASP A 30 5.90 -18.70 4.73
CA ASP A 30 4.78 -19.45 5.33
C ASP A 30 3.40 -18.96 4.86
N ALA A 31 3.35 -17.76 4.26
CA ALA A 31 2.17 -17.17 3.64
C ALA A 31 2.51 -16.68 2.22
N PRO A 32 1.58 -16.81 1.24
CA PRO A 32 1.85 -16.40 -0.13
C PRO A 32 2.05 -14.88 -0.21
N LEU A 33 3.28 -14.48 -0.56
CA LEU A 33 3.64 -13.09 -0.82
C LEU A 33 3.87 -12.88 -2.31
N PHE A 34 3.50 -11.71 -2.79
CA PHE A 34 3.60 -11.32 -4.18
C PHE A 34 4.24 -9.96 -4.28
N THR A 35 5.33 -9.86 -5.02
CA THR A 35 6.00 -8.60 -5.29
C THR A 35 5.57 -8.07 -6.65
N LEU A 36 5.08 -6.83 -6.64
CA LEU A 36 4.76 -6.03 -7.81
C LEU A 36 5.89 -5.03 -8.07
N THR A 37 6.43 -5.05 -9.29
CA THR A 37 7.43 -4.09 -9.75
C THR A 37 7.04 -3.51 -11.11
N THR A 38 7.40 -2.25 -11.38
CA THR A 38 7.28 -1.73 -12.74
C THR A 38 8.30 -2.43 -13.64
N LYS A 39 7.97 -2.57 -14.93
CA LYS A 39 8.85 -3.26 -15.89
C LYS A 39 10.17 -2.52 -16.14
N ASP A 40 10.20 -1.22 -15.95
CA ASP A 40 11.39 -0.37 -16.04
C ASP A 40 12.18 -0.29 -14.73
N GLY A 41 11.69 -0.91 -13.64
CA GLY A 41 12.31 -0.87 -12.32
C GLY A 41 12.21 0.48 -11.61
N ALA A 42 11.41 1.42 -12.11
CA ALA A 42 11.16 2.70 -11.48
C ALA A 42 10.23 2.59 -10.25
N GLY A 43 10.61 3.26 -9.16
CA GLY A 43 9.81 3.28 -7.92
C GLY A 43 10.14 2.14 -6.97
N ASP A 44 9.51 2.15 -5.79
CA ASP A 44 9.69 1.08 -4.80
C ASP A 44 8.82 -0.12 -5.19
N PRO A 45 9.37 -1.35 -5.10
CA PRO A 45 8.56 -2.57 -5.14
C PRO A 45 7.44 -2.52 -4.10
N VAL A 46 6.27 -3.03 -4.49
CA VAL A 46 5.13 -3.21 -3.59
C VAL A 46 5.01 -4.70 -3.29
N THR A 47 4.94 -5.08 -2.03
CA THR A 47 4.62 -6.46 -1.64
C THR A 47 3.16 -6.53 -1.22
N LEU A 48 2.43 -7.48 -1.80
CA LEU A 48 1.08 -7.84 -1.45
C LEU A 48 1.08 -9.23 -0.83
N GLY A 49 0.17 -9.48 0.10
CA GLY A 49 0.05 -10.80 0.71
C GLY A 49 -1.36 -11.11 1.17
N LEU A 50 -1.59 -12.40 1.41
CA LEU A 50 -2.72 -12.87 2.19
C LEU A 50 -2.17 -13.64 3.40
N GLN A 51 -2.32 -13.05 4.59
CA GLN A 51 -1.92 -13.66 5.84
C GLN A 51 -3.16 -14.15 6.60
N ASN A 52 -2.96 -15.08 7.53
CA ASN A 52 -4.01 -15.58 8.43
C ASN A 52 -5.30 -16.05 7.71
N THR A 53 -5.23 -16.39 6.42
CA THR A 53 -6.34 -16.79 5.54
C THR A 53 -7.34 -15.67 5.18
N ASP A 54 -7.26 -14.49 5.80
CA ASP A 54 -8.31 -13.47 5.73
C ASP A 54 -7.77 -12.02 5.77
N GLU A 55 -6.46 -11.84 5.84
CA GLU A 55 -5.81 -10.55 6.05
C GLU A 55 -5.00 -10.16 4.81
N LEU A 56 -5.47 -9.14 4.10
CA LEU A 56 -4.77 -8.59 2.94
C LEU A 56 -3.70 -7.61 3.39
N THR A 57 -2.45 -7.83 2.96
CA THR A 57 -1.33 -6.98 3.33
C THR A 57 -0.80 -6.21 2.14
N PHE A 58 -0.39 -4.97 2.38
CA PHE A 58 0.24 -4.07 1.41
C PHE A 58 1.45 -3.44 2.07
N SER A 59 2.61 -3.54 1.43
CA SER A 59 3.81 -2.87 1.90
C SER A 59 4.56 -2.17 0.78
N VAL A 60 5.15 -1.02 1.11
CA VAL A 60 6.02 -0.26 0.21
C VAL A 60 7.01 0.59 1.01
N GLY A 61 8.30 0.36 0.78
CA GLY A 61 9.36 0.98 1.58
C GLY A 61 9.16 0.72 3.08
N ALA A 62 8.99 1.77 3.88
CA ALA A 62 8.78 1.68 5.33
C ALA A 62 7.30 1.61 5.76
N PHE A 63 6.36 1.52 4.81
CA PHE A 63 4.93 1.47 5.10
C PHE A 63 4.43 0.02 5.05
N TRP A 64 3.64 -0.36 6.07
CA TRP A 64 2.92 -1.62 6.13
C TRP A 64 1.45 -1.39 6.50
N ALA A 65 0.55 -1.99 5.73
CA ALA A 65 -0.87 -2.01 5.99
C ALA A 65 -1.43 -3.43 5.95
N SER A 66 -2.37 -3.68 6.85
CA SER A 66 -3.14 -4.90 6.92
C SER A 66 -4.63 -4.55 6.90
N PHE A 67 -5.38 -5.26 6.06
CA PHE A 67 -6.82 -5.06 5.89
C PHE A 67 -7.52 -6.39 6.13
N PHE A 68 -8.43 -6.40 7.10
CA PHE A 68 -9.24 -7.56 7.45
C PHE A 68 -10.62 -7.08 7.96
N PRO A 69 -11.67 -7.93 7.89
CA PRO A 69 -11.70 -9.24 7.22
C PRO A 69 -11.79 -9.12 5.69
N TYR A 70 -11.28 -10.11 4.94
CA TYR A 70 -11.12 -10.10 3.48
C TYR A 70 -12.38 -9.63 2.76
N GLU A 71 -13.51 -10.27 3.08
CA GLU A 71 -14.80 -10.05 2.41
C GLU A 71 -15.29 -8.61 2.46
N THR A 72 -14.94 -7.89 3.53
CA THR A 72 -15.36 -6.49 3.72
C THR A 72 -14.38 -5.51 3.08
N VAL A 73 -13.11 -5.88 2.96
CA VAL A 73 -12.03 -4.95 2.61
C VAL A 73 -11.47 -5.16 1.20
N GLN A 74 -11.69 -6.30 0.56
CA GLN A 74 -11.09 -6.66 -0.73
C GLN A 74 -11.26 -5.58 -1.81
N GLY A 75 -12.47 -5.02 -1.96
CA GLY A 75 -12.72 -3.97 -2.95
C GLY A 75 -12.05 -2.63 -2.62
N LEU A 76 -11.93 -2.29 -1.33
CA LEU A 76 -11.19 -1.11 -0.89
C LEU A 76 -9.69 -1.30 -1.11
N PHE A 77 -9.18 -2.49 -0.79
CA PHE A 77 -7.80 -2.89 -0.99
C PHE A 77 -7.42 -2.82 -2.47
N GLU A 78 -8.15 -3.50 -3.36
CA GLU A 78 -7.90 -3.49 -4.80
C GLU A 78 -7.86 -2.06 -5.35
N LYS A 79 -8.84 -1.24 -4.95
CA LYS A 79 -8.89 0.18 -5.32
C LYS A 79 -7.68 0.97 -4.81
N ALA A 80 -7.23 0.70 -3.58
CA ALA A 80 -6.10 1.38 -2.99
C ALA A 80 -4.79 1.03 -3.70
N VAL A 81 -4.58 -0.25 -4.04
CA VAL A 81 -3.40 -0.71 -4.78
C VAL A 81 -3.41 -0.18 -6.23
N LEU A 82 -4.53 -0.30 -6.95
CA LEU A 82 -4.68 0.29 -8.28
C LEU A 82 -4.43 1.80 -8.25
N GLY A 83 -4.96 2.47 -7.22
CA GLY A 83 -4.75 3.90 -7.03
C GLY A 83 -3.29 4.25 -6.73
N TRP A 84 -2.51 3.37 -6.11
CA TRP A 84 -1.09 3.63 -5.85
C TRP A 84 -0.35 3.78 -7.17
N PHE A 85 -0.45 2.77 -8.04
CA PHE A 85 0.17 2.78 -9.36
C PHE A 85 -0.45 3.81 -10.32
N GLY A 86 -1.74 4.13 -10.17
CA GLY A 86 -2.44 5.14 -10.97
C GLY A 86 -2.36 6.59 -10.46
N GLY A 87 -1.70 6.85 -9.32
CA GLY A 87 -1.59 8.18 -8.71
C GLY A 87 -2.86 8.68 -8.01
N GLN A 88 -3.84 7.80 -7.75
CA GLN A 88 -5.02 8.09 -6.92
C GLN A 88 -4.90 7.62 -5.47
N THR A 89 -3.77 7.04 -5.08
CA THR A 89 -3.42 6.71 -3.69
C THR A 89 -2.09 7.34 -3.34
N ARG A 90 -1.98 7.85 -2.11
CA ARG A 90 -0.74 8.42 -1.57
C ARG A 90 -0.56 8.02 -0.12
N LEU A 91 0.68 8.11 0.35
CA LEU A 91 1.03 8.01 1.76
C LEU A 91 1.28 9.41 2.31
N ALA A 92 0.57 9.80 3.36
CA ALA A 92 0.85 10.99 4.14
C ALA A 92 1.76 10.62 5.32
N CYS A 93 3.03 10.97 5.20
CA CYS A 93 4.08 10.67 6.17
C CYS A 93 4.19 11.81 7.18
N HIS A 94 3.97 11.51 8.46
CA HIS A 94 3.98 12.49 9.54
C HIS A 94 5.28 12.37 10.33
N TRP A 95 5.99 13.48 10.41
CA TRP A 95 7.33 13.56 10.99
C TRP A 95 7.34 14.43 12.24
N ARG A 96 8.12 14.00 13.22
CA ARG A 96 8.50 14.79 14.39
C ARG A 96 10.02 14.99 14.36
N GLY A 97 10.44 16.20 14.00
CA GLY A 97 11.84 16.45 13.65
C GLY A 97 12.26 15.57 12.47
N ARG A 98 13.25 14.69 12.66
CA ARG A 98 13.71 13.72 11.65
C ARG A 98 13.07 12.34 11.77
N LYS A 99 12.20 12.11 12.77
CA LYS A 99 11.61 10.80 13.04
C LYS A 99 10.24 10.69 12.36
N LEU A 100 10.04 9.65 11.56
CA LEU A 100 8.73 9.28 11.03
C LEU A 100 7.92 8.62 12.16
N VAL A 101 6.71 9.11 12.42
CA VAL A 101 5.90 8.66 13.58
C VAL A 101 4.58 8.03 13.20
N ARG A 102 4.05 8.38 12.02
CA ARG A 102 2.77 7.90 11.50
C ARG A 102 2.79 7.98 9.99
N ILE A 103 2.16 7.01 9.34
CA ILE A 103 1.88 7.05 7.90
C ILE A 103 0.38 6.81 7.72
N ASP A 104 -0.29 7.70 7.00
CA ASP A 104 -1.69 7.51 6.62
C ASP A 104 -1.77 7.16 5.12
N MET A 105 -2.39 6.03 4.78
CA MET A 105 -2.73 5.71 3.39
C MET A 105 -4.02 6.43 3.02
N GLN A 106 -3.98 7.19 1.92
CA GLN A 106 -5.08 8.02 1.47
C GLN A 106 -5.44 7.71 0.02
N VAL A 107 -6.73 7.61 -0.27
CA VAL A 107 -7.28 7.45 -1.62
C VAL A 107 -7.99 8.74 -2.04
N ARG A 108 -7.89 9.07 -3.33
CA ARG A 108 -8.54 10.25 -3.90
C ARG A 108 -10.02 9.96 -4.17
N LEU A 109 -10.89 10.84 -3.70
CA LEU A 109 -12.33 10.84 -3.95
C LEU A 109 -12.65 11.49 -5.30
N LYS A 110 -13.86 11.21 -5.83
CA LYS A 110 -14.31 11.76 -7.13
C LYS A 110 -14.28 13.29 -7.17
N HIS A 111 -14.59 13.95 -6.04
CA HIS A 111 -14.56 15.41 -5.91
C HIS A 111 -13.15 15.97 -5.58
N GLY A 112 -12.11 15.15 -5.71
CA GLY A 112 -10.71 15.57 -5.60
C GLY A 112 -10.12 15.55 -4.19
N ALA A 113 -10.92 15.39 -3.13
CA ALA A 113 -10.40 15.30 -1.76
C ALA A 113 -9.70 13.95 -1.50
N TRP A 114 -8.85 13.92 -0.48
CA TRP A 114 -8.15 12.72 -0.04
C TRP A 114 -8.83 12.13 1.20
N GLN A 115 -9.24 10.87 1.11
CA GLN A 115 -9.81 10.12 2.24
C GLN A 115 -8.75 9.16 2.78
N ARG A 116 -8.51 9.21 4.08
CA ARG A 116 -7.67 8.23 4.76
C ARG A 116 -8.40 6.90 4.91
N ILE A 117 -7.73 5.82 4.53
CA ILE A 117 -8.27 4.45 4.59
C ILE A 117 -7.49 3.56 5.55
N TYR A 118 -6.26 3.94 5.91
CA TYR A 118 -5.42 3.21 6.86
C TYR A 118 -4.48 4.16 7.61
N THR A 119 -4.12 3.81 8.83
CA THR A 119 -3.08 4.49 9.61
C THR A 119 -2.13 3.48 10.22
N GLU A 120 -0.85 3.64 9.93
CA GLU A 120 0.24 2.94 10.60
C GLU A 120 0.90 3.88 11.63
N TYR A 121 1.06 3.40 12.86
CA TYR A 121 1.78 4.12 13.92
C TYR A 121 3.15 3.48 14.14
N LEU A 122 4.22 4.25 13.88
CA LEU A 122 5.59 3.78 14.02
C LEU A 122 6.19 4.10 15.39
N THR A 123 5.53 4.98 16.17
CA THR A 123 5.99 5.36 17.51
C THR A 123 4.81 5.73 18.42
N TRP A 124 5.04 5.68 19.73
CA TRP A 124 4.11 6.15 20.76
C TRP A 124 3.68 7.61 20.55
N ARG A 125 2.38 7.88 20.70
CA ARG A 125 1.76 9.20 20.53
C ARG A 125 2.17 10.15 21.67
N LEU A 126 2.80 11.28 21.35
CA LEU A 126 2.91 12.42 22.28
C LEU A 126 2.06 13.59 21.73
N PRO A 127 1.07 14.09 22.49
CA PRO A 127 -0.01 14.93 21.95
C PRO A 127 0.33 16.41 21.68
N ILE A 128 1.55 16.88 21.95
CA ILE A 128 1.83 18.34 22.10
C ILE A 128 2.94 18.86 21.15
N LEU A 129 3.24 18.17 20.05
CA LEU A 129 4.27 18.61 19.11
C LEU A 129 3.74 18.73 17.68
N SER A 130 4.15 19.80 16.99
CA SER A 130 3.84 20.03 15.59
C SER A 130 4.40 18.91 14.71
N PHE A 131 3.57 18.40 13.79
CA PHE A 131 4.00 17.43 12.79
C PHE A 131 4.27 18.14 11.47
N ARG A 132 5.39 17.81 10.83
CA ARG A 132 5.57 18.07 9.39
C ARG A 132 4.95 16.90 8.63
N THR A 133 4.11 17.18 7.64
CA THR A 133 3.55 16.15 6.75
C THR A 133 4.23 16.23 5.40
N THR A 134 4.71 15.09 4.89
CA THR A 134 5.13 14.94 3.49
C THR A 134 4.21 13.94 2.81
N TYR A 135 4.10 14.02 1.49
CA TYR A 135 3.27 13.09 0.71
C TYR A 135 4.17 12.27 -0.21
N ARG A 136 3.89 10.97 -0.28
CA ARG A 136 4.56 10.04 -1.17
C ARG A 136 3.54 9.39 -2.09
N THR A 137 3.84 9.33 -3.37
CA THR A 137 3.08 8.63 -4.42
C THR A 137 4.01 7.64 -5.12
N HIS A 138 3.45 6.74 -5.93
CA HIS A 138 4.23 5.76 -6.70
C HIS A 138 5.24 6.44 -7.65
N THR A 139 4.84 7.53 -8.32
CA THR A 139 5.73 8.50 -8.98
C THR A 139 6.09 9.60 -7.97
N ALA A 140 7.30 10.11 -7.76
CA ALA A 140 8.68 9.93 -8.24
C ALA A 140 9.58 10.65 -7.20
N PRO A 141 10.85 10.97 -7.46
CA PRO A 141 11.32 12.32 -7.21
C PRO A 141 11.23 13.12 -8.52
N ASP A 142 10.41 14.16 -8.53
CA ASP A 142 10.59 15.27 -9.48
C ASP A 142 11.94 15.96 -9.12
N PRO A 143 12.90 16.07 -10.05
CA PRO A 143 14.25 16.59 -9.79
C PRO A 143 14.35 18.12 -9.59
N SER A 144 13.26 18.85 -9.34
CA SER A 144 13.32 20.30 -9.09
C SER A 144 13.44 20.68 -7.60
N LEU A 145 14.29 19.99 -6.84
CA LEU A 145 14.81 20.43 -5.53
C LEU A 145 16.35 20.42 -5.53
#